data_AF-A0A2I0TLU5-F1
#
_entry.id   AF-A0A2I0TLU5-F1
#
_cell.length_a   1.000
_cell.length_b   1.000
_cell.length_c   1.000
_cell.angle_alpha   90.00
_cell.angle_beta   90.00
_cell.angle_gamma   90.00
#
_symmetry.space_group_name_H-M   'P 1'
#
loop_
_entity.id
_entity.type
_entity.pdbx_description
1 polymer ?
#
loop_
_entity_poly.entity_id
_entity_poly.type
_entity_poly.pdbx_seq_one_letter_code
_entity_poly.pdbx_strand_id
1 'polypeptide(L)'
;MRKARAYLQSNLARDVKDNKKGFFKYISRKRKTEENVGPLLNEVGALVMEDAEKAELLNAFFASVFTAKVGPQESQTLEVMENRREVSEHWRKPNVTPVFKKGKKEDPGNHSPVSL
;
A
#
# COMPACT_ATOMS: atom_id res chain seq x y z
N MET A 1 0.20 37.19 5.51
CA MET A 1 0.55 35.76 5.69
C MET A 1 1.25 35.09 4.49
N ARG A 2 1.05 35.48 3.22
CA ARG A 2 1.63 34.75 2.05
C ARG A 2 3.17 34.83 1.93
N LYS A 3 3.80 35.93 2.35
CA LYS A 3 5.25 36.17 2.18
C LYS A 3 6.14 35.18 2.95
N ALA A 4 5.79 34.86 4.19
CA ALA A 4 6.59 33.98 5.04
C ALA A 4 6.70 32.54 4.48
N ARG A 5 5.61 32.02 3.93
CA ARG A 5 5.57 30.68 3.34
C ARG A 5 6.39 30.60 2.04
N ALA A 6 6.28 31.61 1.19
CA ALA A 6 7.06 31.67 -0.06
C ALA A 6 8.56 31.74 0.22
N TYR A 7 8.97 32.57 1.19
CA TYR A 7 10.37 32.68 1.61
C TYR A 7 10.95 31.35 2.11
N LEU A 8 10.22 30.65 2.99
CA LEU A 8 10.60 29.32 3.49
C LEU A 8 10.76 28.30 2.34
N GLN A 9 9.80 28.27 1.41
CA GLN A 9 9.83 27.36 0.27
C GLN A 9 11.02 27.62 -0.65
N SER A 10 11.32 28.89 -0.96
CA SER A 10 12.49 29.25 -1.79
C SER A 10 13.81 28.88 -1.14
N ASN A 11 13.95 29.05 0.18
CA ASN A 11 15.16 28.63 0.89
C ASN A 11 15.33 27.10 0.88
N LEU A 12 14.26 26.34 1.15
CA LEU A 12 14.29 24.87 1.09
C LEU A 12 14.66 24.33 -0.30
N ALA A 13 14.20 25.01 -1.37
CA ALA A 13 14.54 24.63 -2.74
C ALA A 13 15.98 24.95 -3.09
N ARG A 14 16.48 26.12 -2.68
CA ARG A 14 17.86 26.56 -2.92
C ARG A 14 18.87 25.65 -2.21
N ASP A 15 18.56 25.30 -0.97
CA ASP A 15 19.47 24.56 -0.10
C ASP A 15 19.26 23.04 -0.20
N VAL A 16 18.60 22.53 -1.26
CA VAL A 16 18.30 21.08 -1.38
C VAL A 16 19.55 20.21 -1.43
N LYS A 17 20.66 20.76 -1.93
CA LYS A 17 21.95 20.08 -2.02
C LYS A 17 22.59 19.92 -0.64
N ASP A 18 22.55 20.97 0.17
CA ASP A 18 23.22 21.01 1.50
C ASP A 18 22.29 20.53 2.63
N ASN A 19 20.98 20.69 2.45
CA ASN A 19 19.93 20.34 3.41
C ASN A 19 18.82 19.50 2.76
N LYS A 20 19.21 18.40 2.11
CA LYS A 20 18.29 17.44 1.50
C LYS A 20 17.22 16.94 2.49
N LYS A 21 17.60 16.70 3.75
CA LYS A 21 16.69 16.23 4.81
C LYS A 21 15.61 17.25 5.14
N GLY A 22 15.94 18.54 5.18
CA GLY A 22 14.97 19.62 5.41
C GLY A 22 13.91 19.70 4.32
N PHE A 23 14.32 19.59 3.05
CA PHE A 23 13.42 19.57 1.91
C PHE A 23 12.44 18.39 1.97
N PHE A 24 12.93 17.16 2.12
CA PHE A 24 12.04 15.99 2.20
C PHE A 24 11.16 16.02 3.46
N LYS A 25 11.67 16.50 4.61
CA LYS A 25 10.84 16.71 5.81
C LYS A 25 9.70 17.69 5.55
N TYR A 26 9.96 18.79 4.84
CA TYR A 26 8.94 19.75 4.45
C TYR A 26 7.90 19.13 3.51
N ILE A 27 8.34 18.39 2.49
CA ILE A 27 7.47 17.69 1.54
C ILE A 27 6.61 16.64 2.27
N SER A 28 7.21 15.80 3.11
CA SER A 28 6.48 14.80 3.89
C SER A 28 5.47 15.44 4.83
N ARG A 29 5.85 16.52 5.54
CA ARG A 29 4.92 17.29 6.38
C ARG A 29 3.79 17.92 5.57
N LYS A 30 4.04 18.31 4.32
CA LYS A 30 3.03 18.81 3.39
C LYS A 30 2.11 17.73 2.83
N ARG A 31 2.63 16.50 2.70
CA ARG A 31 1.91 15.29 2.24
C ARG A 31 1.19 14.55 3.38
N LYS A 32 1.44 14.92 4.64
CA LYS A 32 0.61 14.48 5.77
C LYS A 32 -0.78 15.10 5.63
N THR A 33 -1.63 14.45 4.84
CA THR A 33 -3.07 14.55 4.93
C THR A 33 -3.51 13.30 5.68
N GLU A 34 -4.01 13.52 6.90
CA GLU A 34 -4.65 12.55 7.79
C GLU A 34 -3.86 11.24 8.02
N GLU A 35 -3.38 11.02 9.25
CA GLU A 35 -2.73 9.76 9.61
C GLU A 35 -3.72 8.57 9.65
N ASN A 36 -5.00 8.84 9.41
CA ASN A 36 -6.12 7.91 9.55
C ASN A 36 -6.69 7.51 8.18
N VAL A 37 -7.33 6.34 8.14
CA VAL A 37 -8.17 5.94 7.01
C VAL A 37 -9.25 7.00 6.82
N GLY A 38 -9.36 7.53 5.59
CA GLY A 38 -10.40 8.49 5.24
C GLY A 38 -11.81 7.93 5.45
N PRO A 39 -12.86 8.76 5.33
CA PRO A 39 -14.23 8.32 5.51
C PRO A 39 -14.55 7.12 4.61
N LEU A 40 -15.12 6.07 5.20
CA LEU A 40 -15.53 4.87 4.48
C LEU A 40 -17.03 4.92 4.20
N LEU A 41 -17.49 4.22 3.18
CA LEU A 41 -18.92 3.99 2.97
C LEU A 41 -19.27 2.61 3.52
N ASN A 42 -20.33 2.55 4.35
CA ASN A 42 -20.90 1.28 4.77
C ASN A 42 -21.81 0.69 3.68
N GLU A 43 -22.39 -0.48 3.95
CA GLU A 43 -23.30 -1.18 3.02
C GLU A 43 -24.56 -0.36 2.67
N VAL A 44 -24.96 0.55 3.55
CA VAL A 44 -26.12 1.43 3.39
C VAL A 44 -25.75 2.73 2.64
N GLY A 45 -24.47 2.91 2.29
CA GLY A 45 -23.94 4.11 1.63
C GLY A 45 -23.76 5.32 2.56
N ALA A 46 -23.78 5.11 3.88
CA ALA A 46 -23.50 6.17 4.85
C ALA A 46 -21.99 6.31 5.10
N LEU A 47 -21.56 7.56 5.32
CA LEU A 47 -20.17 7.89 5.65
C LEU A 47 -19.84 7.50 7.09
N VAL A 48 -18.89 6.59 7.24
CA VAL A 48 -18.31 6.15 8.50
C VAL A 48 -17.04 6.94 8.74
N MET A 49 -17.02 7.74 9.81
CA MET A 49 -15.90 8.61 10.17
C MET A 49 -15.14 8.11 11.41
N GLU A 50 -15.82 7.43 12.32
CA GLU A 50 -15.24 6.94 13.58
C GLU A 50 -14.29 5.76 13.33
N ASP A 51 -13.13 5.77 13.99
CA ASP A 51 -12.08 4.77 13.77
C ASP A 51 -12.49 3.36 14.21
N ALA A 52 -13.28 3.25 15.29
CA ALA A 52 -13.81 1.96 15.76
C ALA A 52 -14.77 1.34 14.74
N GLU A 53 -15.72 2.11 14.25
CA GLU A 53 -16.68 1.67 13.22
C GLU A 53 -15.98 1.29 11.91
N LYS A 54 -14.97 2.07 11.48
CA LYS A 54 -14.15 1.73 10.30
C LYS A 54 -13.41 0.40 10.50
N ALA A 55 -12.87 0.15 11.69
CA ALA A 55 -12.17 -1.09 12.00
C ALA A 55 -13.11 -2.30 11.98
N GLU A 56 -14.30 -2.18 12.56
CA GLU A 56 -15.31 -3.23 12.54
C GLU A 56 -15.80 -3.53 11.13
N LEU A 57 -16.07 -2.51 10.33
CA LEU A 57 -16.49 -2.65 8.93
C LEU A 57 -15.44 -3.41 8.10
N LEU A 58 -14.17 -3.02 8.23
CA LEU A 58 -13.06 -3.68 7.54
C LEU A 58 -12.88 -5.12 8.02
N ASN A 59 -12.93 -5.35 9.34
CA ASN A 59 -12.81 -6.69 9.91
C ASN A 59 -13.93 -7.61 9.43
N ALA A 60 -15.18 -7.14 9.41
CA ALA A 60 -16.34 -7.89 8.89
C ALA A 60 -16.17 -8.24 7.40
N PHE A 61 -15.71 -7.27 6.59
CA PHE A 61 -15.45 -7.50 5.17
C PHE A 61 -14.36 -8.55 4.95
N PHE A 62 -13.22 -8.44 5.64
CA PHE A 62 -12.16 -9.44 5.54
C PHE A 62 -12.63 -10.80 6.02
N ALA A 63 -13.33 -10.87 7.14
CA ALA A 63 -13.92 -12.11 7.64
C ALA A 63 -14.82 -12.74 6.57
N SER A 64 -15.69 -11.98 5.90
CA SER A 64 -16.55 -12.49 4.82
C SER A 64 -15.77 -13.00 3.61
N VAL A 65 -14.61 -12.42 3.28
CA VAL A 65 -13.76 -12.88 2.17
C VAL A 65 -13.08 -14.21 2.53
N PHE A 66 -12.69 -14.39 3.80
CA PHE A 66 -11.91 -15.55 4.26
C PHE A 66 -12.75 -16.67 4.89
N THR A 67 -13.98 -16.40 5.32
CA THR A 67 -14.92 -17.44 5.76
C THR A 67 -15.73 -17.95 4.56
N ALA A 68 -15.13 -18.91 3.85
CA ALA A 68 -15.96 -19.85 3.10
C ALA A 68 -16.92 -20.50 4.10
N LYS A 69 -18.23 -20.46 3.83
CA LYS A 69 -19.21 -21.12 4.69
C LYS A 69 -18.91 -22.63 4.73
N VAL A 70 -18.16 -23.07 5.73
CA VAL A 70 -18.22 -24.45 6.21
C VAL A 70 -19.51 -24.54 7.00
N GLY A 71 -20.61 -24.75 6.28
CA GLY A 71 -21.77 -25.37 6.89
C GLY A 71 -21.43 -26.84 7.16
N PRO A 72 -22.02 -27.48 8.19
CA PRO A 72 -21.99 -28.93 8.30
C PRO A 72 -22.96 -29.51 7.27
N GLN A 73 -22.68 -29.35 5.97
CA GLN A 73 -23.24 -30.20 4.94
C GLN A 73 -22.27 -30.33 3.75
N GLU A 74 -21.88 -31.59 3.57
CA GLU A 74 -21.51 -32.27 2.32
C GLU A 74 -20.20 -31.95 1.57
N SER A 75 -19.45 -33.04 1.45
CA SER A 75 -18.12 -33.30 0.92
C SER A 75 -17.94 -33.07 -0.59
N GLN A 76 -18.68 -32.19 -1.25
CA GLN A 76 -18.68 -32.09 -2.72
C GLN A 76 -18.38 -30.70 -3.29
N THR A 77 -17.75 -29.80 -2.52
CA THR A 77 -17.37 -28.46 -3.00
C THR A 77 -15.88 -28.17 -2.81
N LEU A 78 -15.00 -29.12 -3.13
CA LEU A 78 -13.56 -28.84 -3.22
C LEU A 78 -13.15 -28.37 -4.63
N GLU A 79 -13.95 -28.63 -5.67
CA GLU A 79 -13.62 -28.21 -7.05
C GLU A 79 -14.05 -26.76 -7.35
N VAL A 80 -15.15 -26.27 -6.77
CA VAL A 80 -15.62 -24.88 -7.00
C VAL A 80 -14.68 -23.85 -6.37
N MET A 81 -13.96 -24.22 -5.31
CA MET A 81 -12.99 -23.34 -4.66
C MET A 81 -11.69 -23.17 -5.48
N GLU A 82 -11.39 -24.10 -6.38
CA GLU A 82 -10.27 -23.98 -7.31
C GLU A 82 -10.59 -22.96 -8.40
N ASN A 83 -11.84 -22.92 -8.87
CA ASN A 83 -12.31 -21.98 -9.90
C ASN A 83 -12.38 -20.51 -9.42
N ARG A 84 -12.57 -20.25 -8.12
CA ARG A 84 -12.55 -18.86 -7.56
C ARG A 84 -11.13 -18.38 -7.19
N ARG A 85 -10.14 -19.29 -7.16
CA ARG A 85 -8.72 -19.00 -6.89
C ARG A 85 -7.92 -18.73 -8.16
N GLU A 86 -8.57 -18.65 -9.31
CA GLU A 86 -8.04 -18.00 -10.51
C GLU A 86 -8.01 -16.48 -10.30
N VAL A 87 -7.20 -16.04 -9.35
CA VAL A 87 -6.63 -14.74 -9.52
C VAL A 87 -5.70 -14.93 -10.76
N SER A 88 -5.79 -14.08 -11.78
CA SER A 88 -5.08 -14.16 -13.08
C SER A 88 -3.61 -14.60 -12.97
N GLU A 89 -3.10 -15.60 -13.71
CA GLU A 89 -1.66 -15.98 -13.63
C GLU A 89 -0.65 -14.80 -13.66
N HIS A 90 -1.07 -13.67 -14.21
CA HIS A 90 -0.36 -12.39 -14.23
C HIS A 90 0.05 -11.81 -12.86
N TRP A 91 -0.70 -12.01 -11.75
CA TRP A 91 -0.27 -11.53 -10.42
C TRP A 91 0.48 -12.60 -9.61
N ARG A 92 0.41 -13.89 -10.00
CA ARG A 92 1.18 -14.95 -9.33
C ARG A 92 2.67 -14.84 -9.63
N LYS A 93 3.05 -14.24 -10.75
CA LYS A 93 4.44 -14.07 -11.14
C LYS A 93 5.00 -12.82 -10.45
N PRO A 94 5.95 -12.95 -9.50
CA PRO A 94 6.64 -11.79 -8.97
C PRO A 94 7.43 -11.14 -10.11
N ASN A 95 7.17 -9.86 -10.38
CA ASN A 95 7.88 -9.07 -11.40
C ASN A 95 9.26 -8.64 -10.88
N VAL A 96 10.04 -9.62 -10.39
CA VAL A 96 11.34 -9.40 -9.74
C VAL A 96 12.43 -9.58 -10.79
N THR A 97 12.96 -8.47 -11.27
CA THR A 97 14.14 -8.48 -12.13
C THR A 97 15.41 -8.32 -11.29
N PRO A 98 16.40 -9.20 -11.41
CA PRO A 98 17.71 -8.97 -10.80
C PRO A 98 18.36 -7.76 -11.46
N VAL A 99 18.67 -6.74 -10.67
CA VAL A 99 19.41 -5.56 -11.14
C VAL A 99 20.86 -5.71 -10.72
N PHE A 100 21.76 -5.70 -11.70
CA PHE A 100 23.20 -5.68 -11.48
C PHE A 100 23.62 -4.35 -10.85
N LYS A 101 24.23 -4.41 -9.65
CA LYS A 101 24.62 -3.21 -8.91
C LYS A 101 26.06 -2.77 -9.22
N LYS A 102 27.05 -3.68 -9.19
CA LYS A 102 28.47 -3.43 -9.53
C LYS A 102 29.27 -4.75 -9.42
N GLY A 103 30.40 -4.90 -10.12
CA GLY A 103 31.31 -6.05 -10.00
C GLY A 103 31.34 -6.98 -11.23
N LYS A 104 31.67 -8.26 -11.05
CA LYS A 104 31.57 -9.28 -12.11
C LYS A 104 30.11 -9.72 -12.24
N LYS A 105 29.58 -9.83 -13.46
CA LYS A 105 28.16 -10.13 -13.70
C LYS A 105 27.80 -11.57 -13.31
N GLU A 106 28.81 -12.42 -13.26
CA GLU A 106 28.74 -13.86 -12.97
C GLU A 106 28.69 -14.15 -11.47
N ASP A 107 29.02 -13.18 -10.63
CA ASP A 107 29.00 -13.33 -9.18
C ASP A 107 27.55 -13.17 -8.65
N PRO A 108 26.96 -14.21 -8.03
CA PRO A 108 25.60 -14.16 -7.51
C PRO A 108 25.36 -13.04 -6.49
N GLY A 109 26.41 -12.60 -5.79
CA GLY A 109 26.32 -11.52 -4.79
C GLY A 109 26.07 -10.12 -5.38
N ASN A 110 26.23 -9.94 -6.70
CA ASN A 110 26.12 -8.63 -7.36
C ASN A 110 24.73 -8.31 -7.93
N HIS A 111 23.78 -9.24 -7.79
CA HIS A 111 22.40 -9.09 -8.22
C HIS A 111 21.50 -8.89 -6.99
N SER A 112 20.72 -7.80 -6.98
CA SER A 112 19.70 -7.60 -5.94
C SER A 112 18.30 -7.65 -6.56
N PRO A 113 17.36 -8.41 -5.99
CA PRO A 113 15.97 -8.41 -6.45
C PRO A 113 15.30 -7.09 -6.07
N VAL A 114 14.66 -6.45 -7.05
CA VAL A 114 13.81 -5.27 -6.83
C VAL A 114 12.42 -5.59 -7.38
N SER A 115 11.39 -5.32 -6.58
CA SER A 115 9.99 -5.37 -7.01
C SER A 115 9.66 -4.07 -7.76
N LEU A 116 9.07 -4.19 -8.95
CA LEU A 116 8.53 -3.06 -9.74
C LEU A 116 7.13 -2.67 -9.29
#